data_AF-A0A971BS11-F1
#
_entry.id   AF-A0A971BS11-F1
#
_cell.length_a   1.000
_cell.length_b   1.000
_cell.length_c   1.000
_cell.angle_alpha   90.00
_cell.angle_beta   90.00
_cell.angle_gamma   90.00
#
_symmetry.space_group_name_H-M   'P 1'
#
loop_
_entity.id
_entity.type
_entity.pdbx_description
1 polymer ?
#
loop_
_entity_poly.entity_id
_entity_poly.type
_entity_poly.pdbx_seq_one_letter_code
_entity_poly.pdbx_strand_id
1 'polypeptide(L)'
;MAELNADARRVRELCERMGALAVAGDPRWRRLLAKARRIADRIDEPFSRDDAASRLGLLASRAAIVDGDAAAAADHLRAALAAVDRQRGRVGADGQRRLDDHEWTMRFNLAQLRQALDELPAAERELARCDALAPSADDPAARTRATLVQRAAGELGAQRLPEAMAAYGDAVARFRREAPAQLGVPLLGLAQARLLAGAFD
;
A
#
# COMPACT_ATOMS: atom_id res chain seq x y z
N MET A 1 22.87 -13.68 9.76
CA MET A 1 21.59 -13.21 9.18
C MET A 1 21.07 -14.30 8.26
N ALA A 2 19.76 -14.54 8.21
CA ALA A 2 19.21 -15.53 7.28
C ALA A 2 19.41 -15.06 5.83
N GLU A 3 19.98 -15.91 4.98
CA GLU A 3 20.15 -15.65 3.55
C GLU A 3 19.01 -16.28 2.76
N LEU A 4 18.56 -15.59 1.72
CA LEU A 4 17.53 -16.11 0.83
C LEU A 4 18.11 -17.21 -0.05
N ASN A 5 17.32 -18.24 -0.31
CA ASN A 5 17.66 -19.22 -1.32
C ASN A 5 17.51 -18.65 -2.75
N ALA A 6 17.97 -19.42 -3.74
CA ALA A 6 17.94 -19.00 -5.15
C ALA A 6 16.52 -18.73 -5.67
N ASP A 7 15.54 -19.52 -5.21
CA ASP A 7 14.15 -19.38 -5.64
C ASP A 7 13.50 -18.10 -5.09
N ALA A 8 13.73 -17.73 -3.83
CA ALA A 8 13.27 -16.46 -3.27
C ALA A 8 13.92 -15.26 -3.96
N ARG A 9 15.23 -15.31 -4.23
CA ARG A 9 15.89 -14.28 -5.05
C ARG A 9 15.25 -14.16 -6.42
N ARG A 10 14.93 -15.29 -7.06
CA ARG A 10 14.24 -15.29 -8.36
C ARG A 10 12.84 -14.71 -8.28
N VAL A 11 12.09 -14.97 -7.20
CA VAL A 11 10.78 -14.35 -6.97
C VAL A 11 10.92 -12.83 -6.86
N ARG A 12 11.93 -12.32 -6.14
CA ARG A 12 12.19 -10.86 -6.04
C ARG A 12 12.41 -10.22 -7.40
N GLU A 13 13.30 -10.79 -8.21
CA GLU A 13 13.57 -10.31 -9.58
C GLU A 13 12.30 -10.28 -10.44
N LEU A 14 11.44 -11.30 -10.32
CA LEU A 14 10.16 -11.34 -11.02
C LEU A 14 9.21 -10.24 -10.53
N CYS A 15 9.15 -9.98 -9.21
CA CYS A 15 8.34 -8.92 -8.62
C CYS A 15 8.76 -7.54 -9.09
N GLU A 16 10.06 -7.25 -9.16
CA GLU A 16 10.56 -5.96 -9.67
C GLU A 16 10.17 -5.75 -11.14
N ARG A 17 10.35 -6.79 -11.97
CA ARG A 17 9.93 -6.76 -13.39
C ARG A 17 8.41 -6.61 -13.54
N MET A 18 7.64 -7.27 -12.69
CA MET A 18 6.18 -7.14 -12.66
C MET A 18 5.75 -5.72 -12.31
N GLY A 19 6.39 -5.08 -11.32
CA GLY A 19 6.14 -3.70 -10.95
C GLY A 19 6.31 -2.75 -12.13
N ALA A 20 7.44 -2.86 -12.85
CA ALA A 20 7.70 -2.05 -14.04
C ALA A 20 6.65 -2.26 -15.15
N LEU A 21 6.28 -3.52 -15.42
CA LEU A 21 5.25 -3.83 -16.42
C LEU A 21 3.86 -3.36 -16.00
N ALA A 22 3.52 -3.46 -14.72
CA ALA A 22 2.22 -3.02 -14.18
C ALA A 22 2.07 -1.50 -14.24
N VAL A 23 3.15 -0.73 -14.05
CA VAL A 23 3.17 0.73 -14.26
C VAL A 23 3.00 1.08 -15.74
N ALA A 24 3.63 0.31 -16.64
CA ALA A 24 3.51 0.50 -18.09
C ALA A 24 2.18 0.00 -18.68
N GLY A 25 1.28 -0.58 -17.87
CA GLY A 25 0.02 -1.15 -18.35
C GLY A 25 0.19 -2.44 -19.17
N ASP A 26 1.35 -3.09 -19.12
CA ASP A 26 1.66 -4.24 -19.97
C ASP A 26 1.13 -5.56 -19.36
N PRO A 27 0.16 -6.26 -19.98
CA PRO A 27 -0.49 -7.44 -19.40
C PRO A 27 0.45 -8.64 -19.17
N ARG A 28 1.69 -8.60 -19.69
CA ARG A 28 2.72 -9.62 -19.42
C ARG A 28 3.02 -9.79 -17.94
N TRP A 29 2.76 -8.77 -17.11
CA TRP A 29 2.95 -8.88 -15.66
C TRP A 29 2.14 -10.04 -15.04
N ARG A 30 0.95 -10.37 -15.57
CA ARG A 30 0.14 -11.50 -15.09
C ARG A 30 0.80 -12.86 -15.33
N ARG A 31 1.46 -13.03 -16.48
CA ARG A 31 2.22 -14.26 -16.79
C ARG A 31 3.41 -14.42 -15.85
N LEU A 32 4.09 -13.32 -15.51
CA LEU A 32 5.16 -13.34 -14.53
C LEU A 32 4.63 -13.64 -13.12
N LEU A 33 3.45 -13.17 -12.76
CA LEU A 33 2.82 -13.48 -11.47
C LEU A 33 2.56 -14.98 -11.32
N ALA A 34 1.95 -15.60 -12.33
CA ALA A 34 1.73 -17.04 -12.35
C ALA A 34 3.05 -17.83 -12.27
N LYS A 35 4.10 -17.36 -12.94
CA LYS A 35 5.44 -17.96 -12.85
C LYS A 35 6.04 -17.84 -11.45
N ALA A 36 5.97 -16.66 -10.85
CA ALA A 36 6.54 -16.41 -9.53
C ALA A 36 5.83 -17.21 -8.43
N ARG A 37 4.49 -17.36 -8.52
CA ARG A 37 3.71 -18.23 -7.62
C ARG A 37 4.22 -19.67 -7.65
N ARG A 38 4.36 -20.27 -8.84
CA ARG A 38 4.90 -21.65 -8.98
C ARG A 38 6.30 -21.83 -8.41
N ILE A 39 7.13 -20.79 -8.45
CA ILE A 39 8.46 -20.83 -7.82
C ILE A 39 8.31 -20.77 -6.30
N ALA A 40 7.52 -19.83 -5.80
CA ALA A 40 7.26 -19.65 -4.37
C ALA A 40 6.65 -20.89 -3.70
N ASP A 41 5.78 -21.62 -4.40
CA ASP A 41 5.14 -22.86 -3.91
C ASP A 41 6.14 -23.99 -3.59
N ARG A 42 7.37 -23.89 -4.10
CA ARG A 42 8.45 -24.89 -3.89
C ARG A 42 9.49 -24.43 -2.87
N ILE A 43 9.29 -23.28 -2.22
CA ILE A 43 10.23 -22.74 -1.25
C ILE A 43 9.98 -23.36 0.14
N ASP A 44 10.82 -24.32 0.50
CA ASP A 44 10.73 -25.00 1.80
C ASP A 44 11.40 -24.23 2.93
N GLU A 45 12.45 -23.44 2.65
CA GLU A 45 13.15 -22.68 3.68
C GLU A 45 12.25 -21.54 4.23
N PRO A 46 11.93 -21.52 5.54
CA PRO A 46 10.89 -20.64 6.08
C PRO A 46 11.10 -19.14 5.81
N PHE A 47 12.32 -18.63 5.95
CA PHE A 47 12.59 -17.21 5.76
C PHE A 47 12.41 -16.78 4.31
N SER A 48 12.92 -17.57 3.36
CA SER A 48 12.76 -17.40 1.93
C SER A 48 11.29 -17.49 1.50
N ARG A 49 10.52 -18.38 2.15
CA ARG A 49 9.08 -18.54 1.89
C ARG A 49 8.31 -17.31 2.33
N ASP A 50 8.59 -16.80 3.52
CA ASP A 50 7.94 -15.61 4.06
C ASP A 50 8.29 -14.35 3.25
N ASP A 51 9.55 -14.20 2.79
CA ASP A 51 9.95 -13.11 1.89
C ASP A 51 9.23 -13.17 0.54
N ALA A 52 9.14 -14.36 -0.06
CA ALA A 52 8.42 -14.54 -1.31
C ALA A 52 6.92 -14.23 -1.14
N ALA A 53 6.30 -14.74 -0.06
CA ALA A 53 4.89 -14.55 0.23
C ALA A 53 4.53 -13.08 0.46
N SER A 54 5.33 -12.35 1.24
CA SER A 54 5.07 -10.93 1.51
C SER A 54 5.09 -10.09 0.23
N ARG A 55 6.03 -10.36 -0.69
CA ARG A 55 6.15 -9.61 -1.96
C ARG A 55 5.07 -9.99 -2.96
N LEU A 56 4.77 -11.28 -3.09
CA LEU A 56 3.77 -11.77 -4.02
C LEU A 56 2.37 -11.37 -3.63
N GLY A 57 2.05 -11.29 -2.34
CA GLY A 57 0.72 -10.89 -1.89
C GLY A 57 0.35 -9.47 -2.33
N LEU A 58 1.30 -8.53 -2.40
CA LEU A 58 1.04 -7.18 -2.92
C LEU A 58 0.69 -7.18 -4.43
N LEU A 59 1.37 -8.00 -5.23
CA LEU A 59 1.07 -8.10 -6.68
C LEU A 59 -0.19 -8.93 -6.94
N ALA A 60 -0.42 -9.94 -6.11
CA ALA A 60 -1.62 -10.76 -6.13
C ALA A 60 -2.88 -9.94 -5.79
N SER A 61 -2.79 -9.04 -4.80
CA SER A 61 -3.91 -8.16 -4.47
C SER A 61 -4.24 -7.21 -5.61
N ARG A 62 -3.23 -6.67 -6.30
CA ARG A 62 -3.45 -5.86 -7.52
C ARG A 62 -4.15 -6.66 -8.62
N ALA A 63 -3.79 -7.93 -8.82
CA ALA A 63 -4.49 -8.79 -9.78
C ALA A 63 -5.97 -8.99 -9.42
N ALA A 64 -6.24 -9.30 -8.15
CA ALA A 64 -7.60 -9.45 -7.66
C ALA A 64 -8.42 -8.16 -7.82
N ILE A 65 -7.84 -6.98 -7.52
CA ILE A 65 -8.51 -5.68 -7.77
C ILE A 65 -8.86 -5.49 -9.25
N VAL A 66 -7.93 -5.79 -10.17
CA VAL A 66 -8.20 -5.65 -11.61
C VAL A 66 -9.26 -6.64 -12.07
N ASP A 67 -9.36 -7.80 -11.43
CA ASP A 67 -10.39 -8.81 -11.71
C ASP A 67 -11.72 -8.51 -10.99
N GLY A 68 -11.81 -7.41 -10.23
CA GLY A 68 -13.02 -7.00 -9.50
C GLY A 68 -13.25 -7.77 -8.20
N ASP A 69 -12.28 -8.56 -7.74
CA ASP A 69 -12.37 -9.37 -6.53
C ASP A 69 -11.70 -8.66 -5.34
N ALA A 70 -12.47 -7.77 -4.72
CA ALA A 70 -12.03 -7.02 -3.54
C ALA A 70 -11.76 -7.94 -2.33
N ALA A 71 -12.50 -9.04 -2.17
CA ALA A 71 -12.31 -9.96 -1.05
C ALA A 71 -10.97 -10.69 -1.17
N ALA A 72 -10.67 -11.26 -2.34
CA ALA A 72 -9.38 -11.91 -2.59
C ALA A 72 -8.22 -10.91 -2.49
N ALA A 73 -8.41 -9.66 -2.90
CA ALA A 73 -7.41 -8.62 -2.74
C ALA A 73 -7.06 -8.37 -1.25
N ALA A 74 -8.08 -8.29 -0.39
CA ALA A 74 -7.89 -8.12 1.05
C ALA A 74 -7.17 -9.32 1.66
N ASP A 75 -7.55 -10.54 1.27
CA ASP A 75 -6.95 -11.77 1.80
C ASP A 75 -5.48 -11.92 1.39
N HIS A 76 -5.14 -11.55 0.16
CA HIS A 76 -3.74 -11.50 -0.29
C HIS A 76 -2.90 -10.51 0.53
N LEU A 77 -3.44 -9.32 0.85
CA LEU A 77 -2.75 -8.34 1.69
C LEU A 77 -2.59 -8.84 3.13
N ARG A 78 -3.62 -9.46 3.72
CA ARG A 78 -3.55 -10.03 5.07
C ARG A 78 -2.53 -11.17 5.18
N ALA A 79 -2.51 -12.07 4.20
CA ALA A 79 -1.52 -13.14 4.14
C ALA A 79 -0.09 -12.60 4.01
N ALA A 80 0.09 -11.53 3.23
CA ALA A 80 1.38 -10.86 3.07
C ALA A 80 1.84 -10.19 4.37
N LEU A 81 0.93 -9.51 5.09
CA LEU A 81 1.21 -8.92 6.39
C LEU A 81 1.64 -9.97 7.41
N ALA A 82 0.93 -11.11 7.46
CA ALA A 82 1.32 -12.22 8.33
C ALA A 82 2.72 -12.79 7.98
N ALA A 83 3.12 -12.75 6.71
CA ALA A 83 4.46 -13.13 6.28
C ALA A 83 5.52 -12.09 6.67
N VAL A 84 5.19 -10.80 6.66
CA VAL A 84 6.07 -9.75 7.21
C VAL A 84 6.29 -9.96 8.72
N ASP A 85 5.22 -10.22 9.47
CA ASP A 85 5.31 -10.45 10.91
C ASP A 85 6.21 -11.63 11.25
N ARG A 86 6.14 -12.74 10.49
CA ARG A 86 7.02 -13.90 10.69
C ARG A 86 8.50 -13.63 10.35
N GLN A 87 8.81 -12.57 9.59
CA GLN A 87 10.18 -12.15 9.31
C GLN A 87 10.76 -11.23 10.39
N ARG A 88 9.91 -10.60 11.22
CA ARG A 88 10.35 -9.71 12.30
C ARG A 88 11.31 -10.46 13.25
N GLY A 89 12.39 -9.79 13.63
CA GLY A 89 13.44 -10.37 14.48
C GLY A 89 14.40 -11.34 13.80
N ARG A 90 14.18 -11.70 12.53
CA ARG A 90 15.12 -12.54 11.73
C ARG A 90 16.06 -11.71 10.84
N VAL A 91 15.84 -10.41 10.77
CA VAL A 91 16.57 -9.47 9.92
C VAL A 91 17.36 -8.46 10.75
N GLY A 92 18.48 -7.96 10.20
CA GLY A 92 19.19 -6.82 10.78
C GLY A 92 18.43 -5.50 10.59
N ALA A 93 18.98 -4.40 11.13
CA ALA A 93 18.33 -3.09 11.11
C ALA A 93 17.87 -2.62 9.72
N ASP A 94 18.70 -2.81 8.69
CA ASP A 94 18.35 -2.45 7.32
C ASP A 94 17.24 -3.32 6.72
N GLY A 95 17.21 -4.60 7.11
CA GLY A 95 16.10 -5.48 6.75
C GLY A 95 14.82 -5.07 7.46
N GLN A 96 14.92 -4.62 8.72
CA GLN A 96 13.76 -4.15 9.48
C GLN A 96 13.14 -2.91 8.84
N ARG A 97 13.95 -1.91 8.44
CA ARG A 97 13.43 -0.72 7.73
C ARG A 97 12.70 -1.08 6.44
N ARG A 98 13.26 -1.99 5.64
CA ARG A 98 12.60 -2.49 4.42
C ARG A 98 11.30 -3.25 4.71
N LEU A 99 11.24 -4.02 5.79
CA LEU A 99 10.01 -4.69 6.21
C LEU A 99 8.95 -3.68 6.66
N ASP A 100 9.33 -2.63 7.40
CA ASP A 100 8.40 -1.60 7.85
C ASP A 100 7.82 -0.81 6.65
N ASP A 101 8.63 -0.46 5.65
CA ASP A 101 8.15 0.21 4.43
C ASP A 101 7.23 -0.71 3.58
N HIS A 102 7.55 -1.99 3.53
CA HIS A 102 6.72 -3.00 2.86
C HIS A 102 5.39 -3.22 3.58
N GLU A 103 5.41 -3.27 4.91
CA GLU A 103 4.21 -3.33 5.75
C GLU A 103 3.35 -2.08 5.56
N TRP A 104 3.96 -0.89 5.59
CA TRP A 104 3.26 0.37 5.33
C TRP A 104 2.52 0.29 4.00
N THR A 105 3.19 -0.19 2.95
CA THR A 105 2.59 -0.29 1.60
C THR A 105 1.38 -1.23 1.60
N MET A 106 1.46 -2.38 2.26
CA MET A 106 0.32 -3.30 2.34
C MET A 106 -0.85 -2.73 3.14
N ARG A 107 -0.57 -2.12 4.30
CA ARG A 107 -1.60 -1.52 5.14
C ARG A 107 -2.30 -0.35 4.46
N PHE A 108 -1.54 0.47 3.75
CA PHE A 108 -2.09 1.57 2.97
C PHE A 108 -3.04 1.07 1.88
N ASN A 109 -2.64 0.05 1.11
CA ASN A 109 -3.52 -0.56 0.11
C ASN A 109 -4.75 -1.24 0.75
N LEU A 110 -4.60 -1.86 1.93
CA LEU A 110 -5.72 -2.45 2.65
C LEU A 110 -6.69 -1.38 3.15
N ALA A 111 -6.20 -0.23 3.61
CA ALA A 111 -7.03 0.91 3.98
C ALA A 111 -7.84 1.43 2.78
N GLN A 112 -7.20 1.59 1.62
CA GLN A 112 -7.88 2.00 0.39
C GLN A 112 -9.01 1.04 -0.01
N LEU A 113 -8.72 -0.26 0.03
CA LEU A 113 -9.69 -1.30 -0.27
C LEU A 113 -10.86 -1.29 0.71
N ARG A 114 -10.58 -1.15 2.01
CA ARG A 114 -11.61 -1.04 3.05
C ARG A 114 -12.48 0.21 2.86
N GLN A 115 -11.91 1.35 2.49
CA GLN A 115 -12.71 2.54 2.16
C GLN A 115 -13.61 2.31 0.94
N ALA A 116 -13.09 1.64 -0.11
CA ALA A 116 -13.89 1.29 -1.28
C ALA A 116 -15.05 0.33 -0.97
N LEU A 117 -14.92 -0.45 0.11
CA LEU A 117 -15.95 -1.37 0.63
C LEU A 117 -16.81 -0.75 1.73
N ASP A 118 -16.71 0.56 1.96
CA ASP A 118 -17.42 1.30 3.04
C ASP A 118 -17.11 0.80 4.46
N GLU A 119 -15.97 0.13 4.66
CA GLU A 119 -15.47 -0.33 5.96
C GLU A 119 -14.63 0.76 6.67
N LEU A 120 -15.16 1.98 6.77
CA LEU A 120 -14.39 3.16 7.18
C LEU A 120 -13.67 3.04 8.54
N PRO A 121 -14.28 2.51 9.63
CA PRO A 121 -13.58 2.34 10.90
C PRO A 121 -12.41 1.36 10.79
N ALA A 122 -12.50 0.37 9.91
CA ALA A 122 -11.43 -0.58 9.69
C ALA A 122 -10.32 0.00 8.82
N ALA A 123 -10.65 0.84 7.84
CA ALA A 123 -9.66 1.61 7.09
C ALA A 123 -8.85 2.53 8.00
N GLU A 124 -9.51 3.27 8.90
CA GLU A 124 -8.83 4.18 9.84
C GLU A 124 -7.84 3.45 10.76
N ARG A 125 -8.19 2.24 11.21
CA ARG A 125 -7.25 1.39 11.98
C ARG A 125 -6.00 1.02 11.18
N GLU A 126 -6.12 0.77 9.88
CA GLU A 126 -4.95 0.50 9.05
C GLU A 126 -4.13 1.77 8.79
N LEU A 127 -4.77 2.94 8.63
CA LEU A 127 -4.07 4.23 8.48
C LEU A 127 -3.32 4.63 9.75
N ALA A 128 -3.90 4.41 10.93
CA ALA A 128 -3.21 4.64 12.21
C ALA A 128 -1.93 3.78 12.34
N ARG A 129 -1.96 2.54 11.86
CA ARG A 129 -0.77 1.68 11.79
C ARG A 129 0.23 2.18 10.75
N CYS A 130 -0.24 2.72 9.62
CA CYS A 130 0.63 3.37 8.63
C CYS A 130 1.38 4.56 9.24
N ASP A 131 0.73 5.39 10.06
CA ASP A 131 1.41 6.51 10.72
C ASP A 131 2.48 6.05 11.71
N ALA A 132 2.24 4.95 12.43
CA ALA A 132 3.23 4.37 13.33
C ALA A 132 4.47 3.85 12.59
N LEU A 133 4.29 3.38 11.34
CA LEU A 133 5.37 2.88 10.48
C LEU A 133 6.06 3.98 9.68
N ALA A 134 5.39 5.11 9.41
CA ALA A 134 5.92 6.16 8.54
C ALA A 134 7.32 6.67 8.96
N PRO A 135 7.65 6.86 10.26
CA PRO A 135 8.99 7.30 10.66
C PRO A 135 10.14 6.35 10.28
N SER A 136 9.87 5.05 10.12
CA SER A 136 10.88 4.04 9.78
C SER A 136 10.89 3.65 8.30
N ALA A 137 9.99 4.23 7.50
CA ALA A 137 9.91 4.04 6.05
C ALA A 137 11.09 4.69 5.31
N ASP A 138 11.29 4.29 4.05
CA ASP A 138 12.39 4.82 3.22
C ASP A 138 12.21 6.32 2.90
N ASP A 139 10.96 6.79 2.77
CA ASP A 139 10.60 8.20 2.67
C ASP A 139 9.46 8.56 3.66
N PRO A 140 9.79 8.89 4.92
CA PRO A 140 8.81 9.18 5.95
C PRO A 140 7.86 10.33 5.60
N ALA A 141 8.38 11.35 4.91
CA ALA A 141 7.61 12.53 4.54
C ALA A 141 6.57 12.18 3.46
N ALA A 142 6.96 11.40 2.45
CA ALA A 142 6.02 10.91 1.44
C ALA A 142 4.95 9.98 2.04
N ARG A 143 5.34 9.05 2.93
CA ARG A 143 4.39 8.16 3.63
C ARG A 143 3.36 8.95 4.45
N THR A 144 3.81 9.92 5.24
CA THR A 144 2.94 10.81 6.03
C THR A 144 1.97 11.59 5.14
N ARG A 145 2.47 12.15 4.04
CA ARG A 145 1.62 12.87 3.09
C ARG A 145 0.55 11.97 2.44
N ALA A 146 0.91 10.73 2.12
CA ALA A 146 -0.03 9.76 1.55
C ALA A 146 -1.14 9.38 2.54
N THR A 147 -0.81 9.12 3.82
CA THR A 147 -1.84 8.80 4.84
C THR A 147 -2.79 9.97 5.09
N LEU A 148 -2.29 11.21 5.10
CA LEU A 148 -3.12 12.42 5.24
C LEU A 148 -4.17 12.53 4.11
N VAL A 149 -3.74 12.38 2.86
CA VAL A 149 -4.66 12.43 1.71
C VAL A 149 -5.68 11.30 1.78
N GLN A 150 -5.26 10.09 2.19
CA GLN A 150 -6.17 8.95 2.29
C GLN A 150 -7.23 9.11 3.39
N ARG A 151 -6.88 9.76 4.50
CA ARG A 151 -7.86 10.12 5.54
C ARG A 151 -8.88 11.13 5.02
N ALA A 152 -8.42 12.18 4.36
CA ALA A 152 -9.32 13.17 3.75
C ALA A 152 -10.28 12.54 2.73
N ALA A 153 -9.80 11.55 1.95
CA ALA A 153 -10.65 10.76 1.07
C ALA A 153 -11.68 9.90 1.82
N GLY A 154 -11.33 9.37 3.00
CA GLY A 154 -12.25 8.65 3.87
C GLY A 154 -13.36 9.55 4.44
N GLU A 155 -13.03 10.78 4.85
CA GLU A 155 -14.01 11.79 5.27
C GLU A 155 -14.99 12.13 4.13
N LEU A 156 -14.45 12.30 2.92
CA LEU A 156 -15.24 12.55 1.71
C LEU A 156 -16.18 11.38 1.38
N GLY A 157 -15.67 10.14 1.43
CA GLY A 157 -16.48 8.93 1.19
C GLY A 157 -17.59 8.76 2.22
N ALA A 158 -17.34 9.17 3.47
CA ALA A 158 -18.33 9.20 4.55
C ALA A 158 -19.38 10.33 4.42
N GLN A 159 -19.28 11.17 3.39
CA GLN A 159 -20.06 12.40 3.22
C GLN A 159 -19.95 13.38 4.41
N ARG A 160 -18.84 13.32 5.15
CA ARG A 160 -18.49 14.28 6.21
C ARG A 160 -17.79 15.48 5.58
N LEU A 161 -18.56 16.26 4.82
CA LEU A 161 -18.02 17.29 3.91
C LEU A 161 -17.21 18.38 4.63
N PRO A 162 -17.62 18.91 5.80
CA PRO A 162 -16.80 19.87 6.55
C PRO A 162 -15.44 19.29 6.96
N GLU A 163 -15.43 18.07 7.48
CA GLU A 163 -14.23 17.36 7.90
C GLU A 163 -13.32 17.03 6.71
N ALA A 164 -13.91 16.62 5.58
CA ALA A 164 -13.19 16.38 4.34
C ALA A 164 -12.51 17.65 3.82
N MET A 165 -13.22 18.79 3.81
CA MET A 165 -12.65 20.09 3.40
C MET A 165 -11.51 20.52 4.33
N ALA A 166 -11.67 20.37 5.64
CA ALA A 166 -10.62 20.67 6.61
C ALA A 166 -9.38 19.79 6.39
N ALA A 167 -9.58 18.47 6.29
CA ALA A 167 -8.51 17.51 6.11
C ALA A 167 -7.76 17.69 4.78
N TYR A 168 -8.48 17.94 3.68
CA TYR A 168 -7.85 18.27 2.41
C TYR A 168 -7.15 19.64 2.45
N GLY A 169 -7.69 20.63 3.17
CA GLY A 169 -7.04 21.92 3.40
C GLY A 169 -5.67 21.77 4.08
N ASP A 170 -5.61 20.98 5.14
CA ASP A 170 -4.37 20.64 5.84
C ASP A 170 -3.39 19.91 4.92
N ALA A 171 -3.87 18.94 4.14
CA ALA A 171 -3.06 18.25 3.15
C ALA A 171 -2.51 19.22 2.10
N VAL A 172 -3.32 20.12 1.54
CA VAL A 172 -2.86 21.15 0.58
C VAL A 172 -1.78 22.03 1.20
N ALA A 173 -1.98 22.52 2.43
CA ALA A 173 -1.00 23.35 3.11
C ALA A 173 0.35 22.62 3.30
N ARG A 174 0.30 21.35 3.70
CA ARG A 174 1.49 20.52 3.86
C ARG A 174 2.20 20.24 2.53
N PHE A 175 1.46 19.80 1.51
CA PHE A 175 2.04 19.54 0.18
C PHE A 175 2.64 20.79 -0.44
N ARG A 176 2.03 21.97 -0.27
CA ARG A 176 2.60 23.22 -0.78
C ARG A 176 3.98 23.52 -0.22
N ARG A 177 4.21 23.17 1.06
CA ARG A 177 5.50 23.37 1.74
C ARG A 177 6.53 22.29 1.41
N GLU A 178 6.11 21.04 1.34
CA GLU A 178 7.02 19.88 1.33
C GLU A 178 7.18 19.23 -0.05
N ALA A 179 6.15 19.27 -0.89
CA ALA A 179 6.11 18.57 -2.18
C ALA A 179 5.17 19.28 -3.18
N PRO A 180 5.48 20.52 -3.59
CA PRO A 180 4.58 21.32 -4.42
C PRO A 180 4.26 20.67 -5.79
N ALA A 181 5.16 19.84 -6.31
CA ALA A 181 4.92 19.07 -7.55
C ALA A 181 3.83 18.01 -7.42
N GLN A 182 3.46 17.60 -6.20
CA GLN A 182 2.44 16.57 -5.92
C GLN A 182 1.12 17.18 -5.41
N LEU A 183 0.96 18.51 -5.49
CA LEU A 183 -0.18 19.23 -4.95
C LEU A 183 -1.52 18.90 -5.64
N GLY A 184 -1.49 18.34 -6.85
CA GLY A 184 -2.68 18.05 -7.64
C GLY A 184 -3.69 17.15 -6.92
N VAL A 185 -3.23 16.07 -6.27
CA VAL A 185 -4.10 15.10 -5.60
C VAL A 185 -4.93 15.74 -4.48
N PRO A 186 -4.33 16.41 -3.47
CA PRO A 186 -5.12 17.04 -2.41
C PRO A 186 -5.97 18.22 -2.91
N LEU A 187 -5.55 18.96 -3.96
CA LEU A 187 -6.38 20.03 -4.54
C LEU A 187 -7.64 19.50 -5.22
N LEU A 188 -7.53 18.39 -5.97
CA LEU A 188 -8.69 17.75 -6.60
C LEU A 188 -9.68 17.25 -5.54
N GLY A 189 -9.17 16.63 -4.47
CA GLY A 189 -9.99 16.20 -3.34
C GLY A 189 -10.71 17.36 -2.65
N LEU A 190 -10.01 18.47 -2.39
CA LEU A 190 -10.60 19.68 -1.82
C LEU A 190 -11.70 20.26 -2.72
N ALA A 191 -11.42 20.37 -4.03
CA ALA A 191 -12.38 20.87 -5.00
C ALA A 191 -13.64 19.99 -5.07
N GLN A 192 -13.48 18.66 -5.01
CA GLN A 192 -14.60 17.73 -4.99
C GLN A 192 -15.44 17.87 -3.71
N ALA A 193 -14.80 18.00 -2.54
CA ALA A 193 -15.51 18.21 -1.27
C ALA A 193 -16.33 19.52 -1.28
N ARG A 194 -15.71 20.60 -1.78
CA ARG A 194 -16.35 21.91 -1.98
C ARG A 194 -17.55 21.86 -2.92
N LEU A 195 -17.39 21.20 -4.07
CA LEU A 195 -18.46 21.02 -5.04
C LEU A 195 -19.66 20.28 -4.42
N LEU A 196 -19.41 19.17 -3.70
CA LEU A 196 -20.47 18.41 -3.03
C LEU A 196 -21.15 19.19 -1.90
N ALA A 197 -20.41 20.10 -1.24
CA ALA A 197 -20.94 20.97 -0.20
C ALA A 197 -21.68 22.20 -0.74
N GLY A 198 -21.62 22.47 -2.05
CA GLY A 198 -22.11 23.70 -2.65
C GLY A 198 -21.30 24.95 -2.25
N ALA A 199 -20.06 24.77 -1.82
CA ALA A 199 -19.14 25.83 -1.41
C ALA A 199 -18.22 26.22 -2.59
N PHE A 200 -18.53 27.32 -3.28
CA PHE A 200 -17.84 27.77 -4.50
C PHE A 200 -16.90 28.97 -4.28
N ASP A 201 -16.65 29.31 -3.02
CA ASP A 201 -15.86 30.44 -2.56
C ASP A 201 -14.33 30.25 -2.66
#